data_AF-A0AAV2TTY9-F1
#
_entry.id   AF-A0AAV2TTY9-F1
#
_cell.length_a   1.000
_cell.length_b   1.000
_cell.length_c   1.000
_cell.angle_alpha   90.00
_cell.angle_beta   90.00
_cell.angle_gamma   90.00
#
_symmetry.space_group_name_H-M   'P 1'
#
loop_
_entity.id
_entity.type
_entity.pdbx_description
1 polymer ?
#
loop_
_entity_poly.entity_id
_entity_poly.type
_entity_poly.pdbx_seq_one_letter_code
_entity_poly.pdbx_strand_id
1 'polypeptide(L)'
;MKILKHKNTGQYRLLMRRDKTFRVCCNHLITSAMELRPNCGSDRAFVWQTVADFADEVAKAESLGIRFPSAEVAQLFKDVFLEGRTFALELKSKYSNKTVSPAERSTQAPQPLSVTESALTDPMKNLKINNNSLTKKVSESGDQASEGADPVSDPPQKKNSEGS
;
A
#
# COMPACT_ATOMS: atom_id res chain seq x y z
N MET A 1 -2.29 3.85 2.78
CA MET A 1 -1.01 3.09 2.67
C MET A 1 -0.36 3.03 4.04
N LYS A 2 0.27 1.90 4.39
CA LYS A 2 1.06 1.74 5.62
C LYS A 2 2.40 1.09 5.30
N ILE A 3 3.45 1.53 5.98
CA ILE A 3 4.75 0.81 6.04
C ILE A 3 4.79 0.11 7.39
N LEU A 4 4.99 -1.20 7.39
CA LEU A 4 5.01 -2.01 8.60
C LEU A 4 6.39 -2.62 8.78
N LYS A 5 6.97 -2.48 9.99
CA LYS A 5 8.21 -3.15 10.39
C LYS A 5 7.89 -4.43 11.16
N HIS A 6 8.43 -5.55 10.72
CA HIS A 6 8.29 -6.81 11.45
C HIS A 6 9.17 -6.78 12.71
N LYS A 7 8.59 -7.05 13.88
CA LYS A 7 9.28 -6.88 15.18
C LYS A 7 10.53 -7.74 15.33
N ASN A 8 10.47 -9.00 14.85
CA ASN A 8 11.56 -9.96 15.07
C ASN A 8 12.64 -9.88 13.99
N THR A 9 12.25 -9.68 12.72
CA THR A 9 13.20 -9.68 11.60
C THR A 9 13.66 -8.27 11.21
N GLY A 10 13.00 -7.23 11.72
CA GLY A 10 13.27 -5.84 11.36
C GLY A 10 12.87 -5.45 9.93
N GLN A 11 12.41 -6.40 9.11
CA GLN A 11 12.08 -6.15 7.70
C GLN A 11 10.84 -5.27 7.54
N TYR A 12 10.87 -4.40 6.53
CA TYR A 12 9.80 -3.46 6.22
C TYR A 12 8.93 -4.01 5.09
N ARG A 13 7.61 -3.83 5.18
CA ARG A 13 6.66 -4.15 4.11
C ARG A 13 5.71 -2.99 3.84
N LEU A 14 5.32 -2.85 2.59
CA LEU A 14 4.23 -1.98 2.17
C LEU A 14 2.91 -2.76 2.23
N LEU A 15 1.89 -2.14 2.82
CA LEU A 15 0.54 -2.67 2.86
C LEU A 15 -0.47 -1.57 2.54
N MET A 16 -1.30 -1.78 1.52
CA MET A 16 -2.41 -0.89 1.19
C MET A 16 -3.69 -1.67 0.98
N ARG A 17 -4.79 -1.11 1.49
CA ARG A 17 -6.15 -1.57 1.23
C ARG A 17 -6.93 -0.45 0.58
N ARG A 18 -7.82 -0.79 -0.35
CA ARG A 18 -8.76 0.16 -0.95
C ARG A 18 -9.88 0.47 0.03
N ASP A 19 -10.33 1.73 0.01
CA ASP A 19 -11.51 2.12 0.75
C ASP A 19 -12.74 1.37 0.20
N LYS A 20 -13.75 1.16 1.06
CA LYS A 20 -14.99 0.42 0.80
C LYS A 20 -14.85 -1.10 0.62
N THR A 21 -13.97 -1.55 -0.27
CA THR A 21 -13.83 -2.99 -0.56
C THR A 21 -12.89 -3.71 0.41
N PHE A 22 -12.02 -2.98 1.11
CA PHE A 22 -10.99 -3.50 2.01
C PHE A 22 -10.01 -4.50 1.36
N ARG A 23 -10.08 -4.65 0.03
CA ARG A 23 -9.17 -5.51 -0.75
C ARG A 23 -7.76 -4.95 -0.67
N VAL A 24 -6.81 -5.86 -0.48
CA VAL A 24 -5.38 -5.52 -0.55
C VAL A 24 -5.06 -5.14 -1.99
N CYS A 25 -4.30 -4.07 -2.17
CA CYS A 25 -3.85 -3.63 -3.48
C CYS A 25 -2.34 -3.40 -3.57
N CYS A 26 -1.64 -3.63 -2.45
CA CYS A 26 -0.20 -3.61 -2.35
C CYS A 26 0.17 -4.41 -1.11
N ASN A 27 1.02 -5.42 -1.27
CA ASN A 27 1.56 -6.22 -0.18
C ASN A 27 2.90 -6.83 -0.60
N HIS A 28 4.00 -6.14 -0.31
CA HIS A 28 5.35 -6.65 -0.58
C HIS A 28 6.36 -6.11 0.43
N LEU A 29 7.48 -6.81 0.56
CA LEU A 29 8.64 -6.34 1.30
C LEU A 29 9.34 -5.20 0.56
N ILE A 30 9.86 -4.23 1.29
CA ILE A 30 10.80 -3.25 0.74
C ILE A 30 12.12 -3.98 0.54
N THR A 31 12.60 -4.04 -0.70
CA THR A 31 13.88 -4.70 -1.04
C THR A 31 14.93 -3.67 -1.44
N SER A 32 16.21 -4.05 -1.34
CA SER A 32 17.34 -3.16 -1.66
C SER A 32 17.38 -2.70 -3.11
N ALA A 33 16.79 -3.46 -4.03
CA ALA A 33 16.73 -3.12 -5.46
C ALA A 33 15.59 -2.14 -5.82
N MET A 34 14.70 -1.80 -4.88
CA MET A 34 13.59 -0.90 -5.16
C MET A 34 14.05 0.56 -5.23
N GLU A 35 13.46 1.30 -6.17
CA GLU A 35 13.71 2.73 -6.35
C GLU A 35 12.39 3.49 -6.30
N LEU A 36 12.34 4.51 -5.44
CA LEU A 36 11.21 5.42 -5.33
C LEU A 36 11.48 6.65 -6.20
N ARG A 37 10.76 6.77 -7.33
CA ARG A 37 10.93 7.87 -8.28
C ARG A 37 9.77 8.86 -8.21
N PRO A 38 10.01 10.19 -8.24
CA PRO A 38 8.94 11.18 -8.35
C PRO A 38 8.10 10.95 -9.61
N ASN A 39 6.79 11.14 -9.52
CA ASN A 39 5.88 10.95 -10.66
C ASN A 39 5.58 12.30 -11.36
N CYS A 40 5.98 12.43 -12.63
CA CYS A 40 5.70 13.60 -13.48
C CYS A 40 6.00 14.97 -12.84
N GLY A 41 7.12 15.08 -12.11
CA GLY A 41 7.49 16.33 -11.43
C GLY A 41 6.66 16.68 -10.19
N SER A 42 5.79 15.77 -9.73
CA SER A 42 5.06 15.97 -8.47
C SER A 42 5.98 15.74 -7.27
N ASP A 43 5.91 16.66 -6.32
CA ASP A 43 6.49 16.57 -4.98
C ASP A 43 5.69 15.63 -4.04
N ARG A 44 4.51 15.21 -4.47
CA ARG A 44 3.51 14.49 -3.68
C ARG A 44 3.18 13.11 -4.22
N ALA A 45 3.82 12.68 -5.30
CA ALA A 45 3.55 11.40 -5.91
C ALA A 45 4.84 10.66 -6.26
N PHE A 46 4.83 9.35 -5.99
CA PHE A 46 5.95 8.47 -6.29
C PHE A 46 5.47 7.25 -7.07
N VAL A 47 6.39 6.70 -7.87
CA VAL A 47 6.26 5.41 -8.54
C VAL A 47 7.45 4.52 -8.17
N TRP A 48 7.20 3.23 -8.04
CA TRP A 48 8.22 2.21 -7.84
C TRP A 48 7.79 0.89 -8.48
N GLN A 49 8.75 -0.01 -8.65
CA GLN A 49 8.50 -1.36 -9.17
C GLN A 49 8.84 -2.39 -8.09
N THR A 50 8.06 -3.47 -8.08
CA THR A 50 8.30 -4.64 -7.26
C THR A 50 8.22 -5.88 -8.12
N VAL A 51 9.03 -6.90 -7.82
CA VAL A 51 9.03 -8.18 -8.56
C VAL A 51 8.08 -9.20 -7.94
N ALA A 52 7.60 -8.96 -6.72
CA ALA A 52 6.81 -9.90 -5.94
C ALA A 52 5.80 -9.19 -5.01
N ASP A 53 4.83 -8.49 -5.60
CA ASP A 53 3.63 -8.06 -4.90
C ASP A 53 2.66 -9.22 -4.66
N PHE A 54 2.07 -9.27 -3.48
CA PHE A 54 1.20 -10.35 -3.01
C PHE A 54 -0.21 -9.85 -2.67
N ALA A 55 -0.71 -8.84 -3.38
CA ALA A 55 -2.07 -8.35 -3.18
C ALA A 55 -3.15 -9.37 -3.58
N ASP A 56 -2.89 -10.17 -4.61
CA ASP A 56 -3.81 -11.20 -5.14
C ASP A 56 -3.47 -12.62 -4.66
N GLU A 57 -2.78 -12.76 -3.52
CA GLU A 57 -2.34 -14.05 -2.97
C GLU A 57 -1.38 -14.85 -3.87
N VAL A 58 -0.86 -14.20 -4.91
CA VAL A 58 0.14 -14.73 -5.85
C VAL A 58 1.17 -13.65 -6.06
N ALA A 59 2.46 -14.02 -6.04
CA ALA A 59 3.56 -13.10 -6.27
C ALA A 59 3.57 -12.62 -7.74
N LYS A 60 3.46 -11.31 -7.94
CA LYS A 60 3.47 -10.68 -9.27
C LYS A 60 4.42 -9.50 -9.34
N ALA A 61 5.04 -9.30 -10.51
CA ALA A 61 5.78 -8.09 -10.78
C ALA A 61 4.79 -6.96 -11.09
N GLU A 62 4.91 -5.83 -10.39
CA GLU A 62 3.95 -4.72 -10.44
C GLU A 62 4.67 -3.36 -10.45
N SER A 63 4.12 -2.42 -11.22
CA SER A 63 4.52 -1.01 -11.17
C SER A 63 3.46 -0.22 -10.42
N LEU A 64 3.82 0.27 -9.24
CA LEU A 64 2.89 0.88 -8.31
C LEU A 64 3.15 2.38 -8.21
N GLY A 65 2.06 3.13 -8.02
CA GLY A 65 2.09 4.57 -7.85
C GLY A 65 1.24 5.00 -6.67
N ILE A 66 1.72 6.00 -5.94
CA ILE A 66 0.99 6.61 -4.82
C ILE A 66 1.04 8.12 -4.93
N ARG A 67 -0.07 8.79 -4.60
CA ARG A 67 -0.16 10.23 -4.41
C ARG A 67 -0.64 10.53 -3.00
N PHE A 68 0.05 11.44 -2.33
CA PHE A 68 -0.23 11.83 -0.95
C PHE A 68 -1.04 13.14 -0.87
N PRO A 69 -1.79 13.34 0.22
CA PRO A 69 -2.59 14.56 0.45
C PRO A 69 -1.75 15.82 0.75
N SER A 70 -0.47 15.68 1.10
CA SER A 70 0.47 16.80 1.25
C SER A 70 1.90 16.36 0.92
N ALA A 71 2.77 17.33 0.62
CA ALA A 71 4.19 17.08 0.35
C ALA A 71 4.93 16.58 1.59
N GLU A 72 4.53 17.06 2.77
CA GLU A 72 5.04 16.61 4.07
C GLU A 72 4.82 15.11 4.28
N VAL A 73 3.59 14.63 4.04
CA VAL A 73 3.27 13.19 4.18
C VAL A 73 4.02 12.37 3.13
N ALA A 74 4.18 12.91 1.91
CA ALA A 74 4.97 12.26 0.86
C ALA A 74 6.44 12.11 1.28
N GLN A 75 7.03 13.17 1.84
CA GLN A 75 8.42 13.15 2.28
C GLN A 75 8.63 12.17 3.45
N LEU A 76 7.72 12.17 4.44
CA LEU A 76 7.77 11.18 5.53
C LEU A 76 7.69 9.74 5.01
N PHE A 77 6.83 9.48 4.03
CA PHE A 77 6.77 8.16 3.39
C PHE A 77 8.09 7.81 2.70
N LYS A 78 8.68 8.75 1.95
CA LYS A 78 9.95 8.56 1.27
C LYS A 78 11.07 8.24 2.26
N ASP A 79 11.16 8.96 3.37
CA ASP A 79 12.20 8.77 4.38
C ASP A 79 12.12 7.36 4.99
N VAL A 80 10.93 6.93 5.42
CA VAL A 80 10.71 5.59 6.00
C VAL A 80 10.91 4.49 4.95
N PHE A 81 10.55 4.74 3.69
CA PHE A 81 10.81 3.80 2.60
C PHE A 81 12.32 3.60 2.38
N LEU A 82 13.08 4.69 2.36
CA LEU A 82 14.54 4.65 2.20
C LEU A 82 15.22 3.98 3.40
N GLU A 83 14.75 4.21 4.62
CA GLU A 83 15.20 3.49 5.82
C GLU A 83 15.00 1.97 5.64
N GLY A 84 13.80 1.55 5.22
CA GLY A 84 13.51 0.14 4.96
C GLY A 84 14.38 -0.47 3.86
N ARG A 85 14.69 0.30 2.81
CA ARG A 85 15.59 -0.12 1.73
C ARG A 85 17.03 -0.28 2.21
N THR A 86 17.53 0.66 3.01
CA THR A 86 18.86 0.58 3.62
C THR A 86 18.96 -0.64 4.52
N PHE A 87 17.95 -0.89 5.36
CA PHE A 87 17.89 -2.09 6.18
C PHE A 87 17.95 -3.37 5.33
N ALA A 88 17.20 -3.43 4.23
CA ALA A 88 17.22 -4.59 3.33
C ALA A 88 18.60 -4.81 2.68
N LEU A 89 19.34 -3.73 2.39
CA LEU A 89 20.69 -3.80 1.85
C LEU A 89 21.68 -4.35 2.88
N GLU A 90 21.64 -3.84 4.11
CA GLU A 90 22.47 -4.34 5.22
C GLU A 90 22.17 -5.79 5.57
N LEU A 91 20.90 -6.17 5.51
CA LEU A 91 20.48 -7.55 5.73
C LEU A 91 21.12 -8.47 4.68
N LYS A 92 21.09 -8.06 3.40
CA LYS A 92 21.70 -8.80 2.29
C LYS A 92 23.21 -8.98 2.47
N SER A 93 23.93 -7.94 2.93
CA SER A 93 25.39 -8.04 3.16
C SER A 93 25.73 -8.98 4.32
N LYS A 94 24.96 -8.94 5.42
CA LYS A 94 25.13 -9.86 6.56
C LYS A 94 25.00 -11.32 6.16
N TYR A 95 24.06 -11.65 5.28
CA TYR A 95 23.88 -13.02 4.78
C TYR A 95 24.85 -13.40 3.66
N SER A 96 25.32 -12.44 2.85
CA SER A 96 26.33 -12.69 1.81
C SER A 96 27.72 -12.99 2.38
N ASN A 97 28.05 -12.39 3.53
CA ASN A 97 29.36 -12.58 4.19
C ASN A 97 29.38 -13.81 5.12
N LYS A 98 28.25 -14.52 5.26
CA LYS A 98 28.17 -15.79 5.98
C LYS A 98 28.39 -16.94 5.00
N THR A 99 29.63 -17.14 4.56
CA THR A 99 30.06 -18.41 3.99
C THR A 99 29.92 -19.49 5.07
N VAL A 100 28.85 -20.27 5.00
CA VAL A 100 28.74 -21.53 5.73
C VAL A 100 28.95 -22.68 4.75
N SER A 101 29.95 -23.48 5.09
CA SER A 101 30.29 -24.81 4.59
C SER A 101 29.06 -25.74 4.50
N PRO A 102 29.08 -26.76 3.64
CA PRO A 102 27.90 -27.58 3.35
C PRO A 102 27.72 -28.71 4.37
N ALA A 103 26.77 -28.56 5.29
CA ALA A 103 26.12 -29.60 6.09
C ALA A 103 24.96 -28.90 6.83
N GLU A 104 23.68 -29.27 6.77
CA GLU A 104 23.01 -30.48 6.36
C GLU A 104 21.65 -30.10 5.72
N ARG A 105 21.35 -30.73 4.58
CA ARG A 105 20.05 -30.70 3.92
C ARG A 105 19.21 -31.83 4.54
N SER A 106 18.32 -31.52 5.46
CA SER A 106 17.19 -32.43 5.75
C SER A 106 16.08 -32.14 4.77
N THR A 107 16.07 -32.94 3.70
CA THR A 107 14.97 -33.05 2.73
C THR A 107 13.83 -33.80 3.43
N GLN A 108 12.70 -33.15 3.67
CA GLN A 108 11.45 -33.88 3.89
C GLN A 108 10.40 -33.38 2.90
N ALA A 109 10.17 -34.20 1.88
CA ALA A 109 9.10 -34.05 0.91
C ALA A 109 7.73 -34.28 1.59
N PRO A 110 6.68 -33.50 1.28
CA PRO A 110 5.34 -33.86 1.69
C PRO A 110 4.81 -35.01 0.81
N GLN A 111 4.49 -36.13 1.47
CA GLN A 111 3.78 -37.27 0.87
C GLN A 111 2.32 -36.89 0.57
N PRO A 112 1.73 -37.32 -0.56
CA PRO A 112 0.33 -37.10 -0.87
C PRO A 112 -0.56 -38.13 -0.15
N LEU A 113 -1.61 -37.67 0.55
CA LEU A 113 -2.67 -38.53 1.06
C LEU A 113 -3.96 -38.27 0.27
N SER A 114 -4.29 -39.25 -0.57
CA SER A 114 -5.59 -39.43 -1.20
C SER A 114 -6.49 -40.27 -0.29
N VAL A 115 -7.62 -39.74 0.20
CA VAL A 115 -8.80 -40.55 0.53
C VAL A 115 -10.08 -39.77 0.22
N THR A 116 -11.01 -40.53 -0.34
CA THR A 116 -12.27 -40.23 -1.01
C THR A 116 -13.40 -39.67 -0.15
N GLU A 117 -14.28 -38.96 -0.86
CA GLU A 117 -15.63 -38.47 -0.56
C GLU A 117 -16.54 -39.45 0.23
N SER A 118 -17.18 -38.98 1.31
CA SER A 118 -18.59 -39.30 1.59
C SER A 118 -19.22 -38.41 2.69
N ALA A 119 -20.35 -37.81 2.31
CA ALA A 119 -21.56 -37.48 3.08
C ALA A 119 -21.55 -36.42 4.22
N LEU A 120 -22.36 -35.40 3.94
CA LEU A 120 -22.96 -34.34 4.76
C LEU A 120 -23.68 -34.84 6.04
N THR A 121 -23.62 -34.06 7.13
CA THR A 121 -24.78 -33.54 7.92
C THR A 121 -24.33 -32.57 9.05
N ASP A 122 -24.50 -31.25 8.80
CA ASP A 122 -25.03 -30.12 9.62
C ASP A 122 -24.80 -29.97 11.16
N PRO A 123 -24.99 -28.76 11.78
CA PRO A 123 -24.34 -27.46 11.59
C PRO A 123 -23.65 -26.93 12.88
N MET A 124 -22.58 -26.13 12.71
CA MET A 124 -21.85 -25.50 13.82
C MET A 124 -22.41 -24.11 14.17
N LYS A 125 -23.13 -24.04 15.30
CA LYS A 125 -23.40 -22.80 16.05
C LYS A 125 -22.13 -22.41 16.83
N ASN A 126 -21.57 -21.23 16.58
CA ASN A 126 -21.45 -20.16 17.59
C ASN A 126 -20.65 -18.96 17.07
N LEU A 127 -21.38 -17.90 16.78
CA LEU A 127 -20.92 -16.53 16.73
C LEU A 127 -20.82 -16.01 18.17
N LYS A 128 -19.61 -15.62 18.62
CA LYS A 128 -19.44 -14.78 19.82
C LYS A 128 -18.92 -13.42 19.40
N ILE A 129 -19.88 -12.53 19.18
CA ILE A 129 -19.71 -11.08 19.19
C ILE A 129 -19.26 -10.67 20.60
N ASN A 130 -18.21 -9.86 20.70
CA ASN A 130 -17.94 -9.10 21.93
C ASN A 130 -17.91 -7.61 21.57
N ASN A 131 -18.99 -6.93 21.93
CA ASN A 131 -19.16 -5.48 21.87
C ASN A 131 -18.97 -4.92 23.28
N ASN A 132 -18.03 -3.98 23.43
CA ASN A 132 -18.09 -2.99 24.50
C ASN A 132 -17.38 -1.72 23.98
N SER A 133 -18.14 -0.80 23.38
CA SER A 133 -18.74 0.40 24.00
C SER A 133 -17.71 1.46 24.37
N LEU A 134 -17.74 2.58 23.61
CA LEU A 134 -17.55 3.94 24.11
C LEU A 134 -18.11 4.90 23.06
N THR A 135 -19.39 5.20 23.22
CA THR A 135 -20.09 6.32 22.57
C THR A 135 -19.77 7.60 23.35
N LYS A 136 -19.40 8.68 22.64
CA LYS A 136 -19.66 10.04 23.09
C LYS A 136 -20.20 10.86 21.92
N LYS A 137 -21.31 11.52 22.21
CA LYS A 137 -22.30 12.19 21.36
C LYS A 137 -22.12 13.69 21.51
N VAL A 138 -21.91 14.42 20.42
CA VAL A 138 -22.14 15.88 20.23
C VAL A 138 -22.06 16.11 18.71
N SER A 139 -22.90 16.83 17.97
CA SER A 139 -24.27 17.35 18.07
C SER A 139 -24.56 17.86 16.65
N GLU A 140 -25.76 17.62 16.13
CA GLU A 140 -26.19 18.01 14.79
C GLU A 140 -26.98 19.32 14.85
N SER A 141 -26.67 20.25 13.95
CA SER A 141 -27.50 21.38 13.49
C SER A 141 -26.74 21.97 12.30
N GLY A 142 -27.25 22.19 11.10
CA GLY A 142 -28.58 22.08 10.50
C GLY A 142 -28.43 22.72 9.11
N ASP A 143 -29.15 22.19 8.12
CA ASP A 143 -29.17 22.65 6.73
C ASP A 143 -29.49 24.15 6.56
N GLN A 144 -28.93 24.76 5.51
CA GLN A 144 -29.75 25.52 4.56
C GLN A 144 -29.02 25.81 3.24
N ALA A 145 -29.76 25.56 2.17
CA ALA A 145 -29.43 25.79 0.77
C ALA A 145 -29.49 27.28 0.39
N SER A 146 -28.78 27.65 -0.68
CA SER A 146 -29.19 28.73 -1.58
C SER A 146 -28.71 28.46 -3.00
N GLU A 147 -29.68 28.14 -3.87
CA GLU A 147 -29.62 28.34 -5.32
C GLU A 147 -29.45 29.83 -5.65
N GLY A 148 -28.75 30.12 -6.75
CA GLY A 148 -28.67 31.46 -7.35
C GLY A 148 -27.81 31.42 -8.61
N ALA A 149 -28.47 31.34 -9.76
CA ALA A 149 -27.92 31.19 -11.10
C ALA A 149 -27.41 32.50 -11.74
N ASP A 150 -26.32 32.37 -12.53
CA ASP A 150 -25.95 33.01 -13.82
C ASP A 150 -25.95 34.57 -13.97
N PRO A 151 -25.38 35.20 -15.04
CA PRO A 151 -24.57 34.70 -16.18
C PRO A 151 -23.31 35.55 -16.55
N VAL A 152 -22.49 35.00 -17.45
CA VAL A 152 -21.76 35.61 -18.59
C VAL A 152 -21.05 36.96 -18.42
N SER A 153 -19.72 36.99 -18.64
CA SER A 153 -19.07 38.10 -19.36
C SER A 153 -17.65 37.74 -19.82
N ASP A 154 -17.48 37.66 -21.13
CA ASP A 154 -16.23 37.74 -21.88
C ASP A 154 -16.60 38.49 -23.18
N PRO A 155 -15.73 39.23 -23.91
CA PRO A 155 -14.52 40.00 -23.56
C PRO A 155 -14.65 41.49 -24.04
N PRO A 156 -13.61 42.34 -23.97
CA PRO A 156 -13.44 43.42 -24.94
C PRO A 156 -12.23 43.19 -25.86
N GLN A 157 -12.50 43.27 -27.16
CA GLN A 157 -11.53 43.37 -28.24
C GLN A 157 -10.64 44.61 -28.05
N LYS A 158 -9.32 44.46 -28.29
CA LYS A 158 -8.44 45.60 -28.60
C LYS A 158 -7.94 45.47 -30.03
N LYS A 159 -8.45 46.36 -30.86
CA LYS A 159 -8.00 46.65 -32.23
C LYS A 159 -6.85 47.68 -32.17
N ASN A 160 -5.93 47.56 -33.13
CA ASN A 160 -5.02 48.57 -33.69
C ASN A 160 -3.62 48.73 -33.03
N SER A 161 -2.56 48.44 -33.78
CA SER A 161 -1.80 49.47 -34.52
C SER A 161 -0.72 48.83 -35.41
N GLU A 162 -0.63 49.35 -36.64
CA GLU A 162 0.47 49.15 -37.59
C GLU A 162 1.78 49.74 -37.03
N GLY A 163 2.92 49.18 -37.47
CA GLY A 163 4.22 49.84 -37.32
C GLY A 163 5.39 48.89 -37.12
N SER A 164 5.87 48.26 -38.20
CA SER A 164 7.18 48.52 -38.80
C SER A 164 7.56 47.45 -39.83
#